data_AF-A0A0Q5QP50-F1
#
_entry.id   AF-A0A0Q5QP50-F1
#
_cell.length_a   1.000
_cell.length_b   1.000
_cell.length_c   1.000
_cell.angle_alpha   90.00
_cell.angle_beta   90.00
_cell.angle_gamma   90.00
#
_symmetry.space_group_name_H-M   'P 1'
#
loop_
_entity.id
_entity.type
_entity.pdbx_description
1 polymer ?
#
loop_
_entity_poly.entity_id
_entity_poly.type
_entity_poly.pdbx_seq_one_letter_code
_entity_poly.pdbx_strand_id
1 'polypeptide(L)'
;MSVDHFHESDFEEEGTTYVEVPGDSASTEKSSEQKEETEDKKEEQEEEKKEDKKKEDSKSEHDDKYFVIQKGMACCDKGAKFPKFKVTSHQKHYWNDANGEADFLAVTEDDLTFNPPATPFGTCGVKNGNPCSYAPAGKWKKTYEKIKIMGKKPLTEISELMCTVGGKITVMKHGQQSQAGKGSVKKADPKEQRTYNPIMDFEEFKEEINGKEGEAW
;
A
#
# COMPACT_ATOMS: atom_id res chain seq x y z
N MET A 1 -40.96 -12.45 -42.37
CA MET A 1 -42.38 -12.09 -42.52
C MET A 1 -42.95 -12.02 -41.13
N SER A 2 -43.65 -10.93 -40.76
CA SER A 2 -43.91 -10.49 -39.38
C SER A 2 -42.59 -10.19 -38.62
N VAL A 3 -42.32 -9.02 -38.01
CA VAL A 3 -43.10 -7.83 -37.59
C VAL A 3 -44.31 -8.08 -36.70
N ASP A 4 -44.06 -7.86 -35.40
CA ASP A 4 -44.93 -7.45 -34.29
C ASP A 4 -43.99 -7.09 -33.11
N HIS A 5 -44.28 -6.17 -32.19
CA HIS A 5 -45.14 -4.99 -32.20
C HIS A 5 -44.67 -4.08 -31.04
N PHE A 6 -44.24 -2.84 -31.29
CA PHE A 6 -43.92 -1.87 -30.23
C PHE A 6 -44.67 -0.56 -30.50
N HIS A 7 -45.50 -0.18 -29.54
CA HIS A 7 -46.54 0.83 -29.62
C HIS A 7 -46.79 1.28 -28.17
N GLU A 8 -46.89 2.55 -27.80
CA GLU A 8 -46.65 3.83 -28.48
C GLU A 8 -46.57 4.91 -27.37
N SER A 9 -46.85 6.16 -27.72
CA SER A 9 -47.17 7.32 -26.87
C SER A 9 -46.06 7.99 -26.03
N ASP A 10 -45.91 9.33 -26.09
CA ASP A 10 -46.37 10.26 -27.15
C ASP A 10 -45.45 11.50 -27.22
N PHE A 11 -45.39 12.12 -28.41
CA PHE A 11 -44.62 13.33 -28.70
C PHE A 11 -45.35 14.19 -29.76
N GLU A 12 -45.91 15.33 -29.34
CA GLU A 12 -46.57 16.39 -30.13
C GLU A 12 -46.51 17.71 -29.31
N GLU A 13 -46.57 18.97 -29.78
CA GLU A 13 -46.36 19.73 -31.05
C GLU A 13 -46.36 21.24 -30.64
N GLU A 14 -46.00 22.29 -31.40
CA GLU A 14 -45.38 22.43 -32.73
C GLU A 14 -43.82 22.35 -32.62
N GLY A 15 -42.91 22.98 -33.41
CA GLY A 15 -42.94 24.12 -34.36
C GLY A 15 -42.84 25.52 -33.68
N THR A 16 -42.54 26.62 -34.38
CA THR A 16 -42.07 26.81 -35.78
C THR A 16 -40.87 27.78 -35.85
N THR A 17 -40.42 28.10 -37.07
CA THR A 17 -39.35 29.02 -37.54
C THR A 17 -39.27 30.41 -36.84
N TYR A 18 -38.19 31.21 -36.90
CA TYR A 18 -37.51 31.76 -38.10
C TYR A 18 -36.08 32.32 -37.87
N VAL A 19 -35.21 32.11 -38.87
CA VAL A 19 -34.20 33.04 -39.47
C VAL A 19 -33.06 33.67 -38.60
N GLU A 20 -31.88 33.08 -38.77
CA GLU A 20 -30.53 33.66 -39.01
C GLU A 20 -29.72 34.47 -37.94
N VAL A 21 -28.40 34.30 -38.07
CA VAL A 21 -27.23 34.77 -37.28
C VAL A 21 -26.50 35.93 -38.03
N PRO A 22 -25.37 36.54 -37.58
CA PRO A 22 -24.56 36.38 -36.35
C PRO A 22 -24.18 37.74 -35.66
N GLY A 23 -23.30 37.71 -34.63
CA GLY A 23 -22.25 38.76 -34.50
C GLY A 23 -21.89 39.28 -33.09
N ASP A 24 -20.76 38.81 -32.58
CA ASP A 24 -19.75 39.51 -31.74
C ASP A 24 -20.06 40.64 -30.73
N SER A 25 -19.70 40.33 -29.46
CA SER A 25 -18.64 41.02 -28.67
C SER A 25 -18.97 42.06 -27.57
N ALA A 26 -18.02 42.10 -26.60
CA ALA A 26 -17.60 43.24 -25.77
C ALA A 26 -18.49 43.79 -24.62
N SER A 27 -18.41 43.13 -23.46
CA SER A 27 -17.87 43.67 -22.18
C SER A 27 -18.45 44.92 -21.46
N THR A 28 -18.37 44.86 -20.11
CA THR A 28 -18.40 45.98 -19.12
C THR A 28 -19.78 46.68 -18.93
N GLU A 29 -20.17 47.26 -17.77
CA GLU A 29 -19.45 47.62 -16.52
C GLU A 29 -20.08 47.01 -15.22
N LYS A 30 -20.15 47.77 -14.09
CA LYS A 30 -20.09 47.28 -12.70
C LYS A 30 -20.89 48.14 -11.70
N SER A 31 -21.24 47.57 -10.53
CA SER A 31 -21.88 48.18 -9.32
C SER A 31 -23.40 48.45 -9.43
N SER A 32 -24.19 48.44 -8.34
CA SER A 32 -23.94 48.00 -6.94
C SER A 32 -25.25 47.85 -6.14
N GLU A 33 -25.29 46.89 -5.21
CA GLU A 33 -26.03 46.84 -3.91
C GLU A 33 -25.76 45.40 -3.37
N GLN A 34 -24.95 45.10 -2.35
CA GLN A 34 -24.91 45.46 -0.92
C GLN A 34 -26.01 44.79 -0.05
N LYS A 35 -25.55 44.06 0.99
CA LYS A 35 -26.30 43.18 1.93
C LYS A 35 -26.81 41.86 1.28
N GLU A 36 -26.62 40.66 1.86
CA GLU A 36 -26.27 40.28 3.23
C GLU A 36 -25.13 39.23 3.29
N GLU A 37 -24.03 39.54 3.99
CA GLU A 37 -22.97 38.58 4.37
C GLU A 37 -22.76 38.61 5.90
N THR A 38 -23.65 37.93 6.64
CA THR A 38 -23.44 37.60 8.07
C THR A 38 -24.35 36.42 8.45
N GLU A 39 -23.94 35.65 9.46
CA GLU A 39 -24.72 34.57 10.10
C GLU A 39 -25.04 33.31 9.28
N ASP A 40 -24.09 32.82 8.46
CA ASP A 40 -24.05 31.38 8.08
C ASP A 40 -22.61 30.86 7.87
N LYS A 41 -21.70 31.24 8.77
CA LYS A 41 -20.27 30.90 8.69
C LYS A 41 -19.58 30.77 10.05
N LYS A 42 -20.28 30.19 11.03
CA LYS A 42 -19.77 30.09 12.41
C LYS A 42 -20.34 28.92 13.24
N GLU A 43 -20.60 27.77 12.62
CA GLU A 43 -20.89 26.53 13.38
C GLU A 43 -20.24 25.26 12.80
N GLU A 44 -20.05 25.15 11.47
CA GLU A 44 -19.32 24.02 10.84
C GLU A 44 -17.78 24.04 11.00
N GLN A 45 -17.20 24.85 11.90
CA GLN A 45 -15.74 24.95 12.11
C GLN A 45 -15.26 24.66 13.55
N GLU A 46 -16.08 24.04 14.40
CA GLU A 46 -15.66 23.69 15.78
C GLU A 46 -15.57 22.19 16.10
N GLU A 47 -15.96 21.28 15.19
CA GLU A 47 -15.73 19.83 15.37
C GLU A 47 -14.35 19.35 14.87
N GLU A 48 -13.76 19.97 13.83
CA GLU A 48 -12.44 19.57 13.28
C GLU A 48 -11.23 19.85 14.20
N LYS A 49 -11.45 20.25 15.47
CA LYS A 49 -10.36 20.68 16.38
C LYS A 49 -10.34 19.99 17.75
N LYS A 50 -10.79 18.73 17.83
CA LYS A 50 -10.79 17.98 19.12
C LYS A 50 -10.31 16.52 19.14
N GLU A 51 -9.98 15.85 18.03
CA GLU A 51 -9.27 14.56 18.09
C GLU A 51 -7.73 14.66 17.95
N ASP A 52 -7.20 15.77 17.42
CA ASP A 52 -5.76 15.94 17.15
C ASP A 52 -4.91 16.23 18.42
N LYS A 53 -5.31 15.67 19.58
CA LYS A 53 -4.64 15.93 20.86
C LYS A 53 -4.74 14.85 21.96
N LYS A 54 -4.89 13.55 21.66
CA LYS A 54 -4.50 12.50 22.63
C LYS A 54 -4.03 11.14 22.10
N LYS A 55 -2.87 11.12 21.46
CA LYS A 55 -1.88 10.02 21.51
C LYS A 55 -0.48 10.64 21.55
N GLU A 56 -0.08 11.29 22.65
CA GLU A 56 0.61 10.63 23.78
C GLU A 56 1.69 9.62 23.34
N ASP A 57 2.93 9.86 23.78
CA ASP A 57 4.16 9.09 23.49
C ASP A 57 4.18 7.67 24.10
N SER A 58 3.10 6.93 23.93
CA SER A 58 3.11 5.47 24.04
C SER A 58 3.92 4.90 22.88
N LYS A 59 5.22 4.67 23.12
CA LYS A 59 6.07 3.85 22.24
C LYS A 59 5.34 2.54 21.95
N SER A 60 4.96 2.32 20.69
CA SER A 60 4.22 1.13 20.30
C SER A 60 5.18 -0.04 20.10
N GLU A 61 4.69 -1.27 20.30
CA GLU A 61 5.49 -2.49 20.10
C GLU A 61 6.05 -2.63 18.66
N HIS A 62 5.50 -1.85 17.72
CA HIS A 62 5.89 -1.80 16.31
C HIS A 62 6.96 -0.73 16.01
N ASP A 63 7.22 0.24 16.90
CA ASP A 63 8.05 1.40 16.57
C ASP A 63 9.53 1.01 16.35
N ASP A 64 9.98 -0.14 16.90
CA ASP A 64 11.28 -0.77 16.64
C ASP A 64 11.18 -2.00 15.71
N LYS A 65 10.20 -2.09 14.79
CA LYS A 65 9.94 -3.30 13.97
C LYS A 65 9.80 -3.00 12.48
N TYR A 66 10.31 -3.90 11.65
CA TYR A 66 10.21 -3.78 10.19
C TYR A 66 8.84 -4.21 9.65
N PHE A 67 8.36 -3.49 8.62
CA PHE A 67 7.20 -3.91 7.84
C PHE A 67 7.51 -5.12 6.96
N VAL A 68 6.52 -5.99 6.74
CA VAL A 68 6.68 -7.20 5.95
C VAL A 68 6.42 -6.94 4.47
N ILE A 69 7.29 -7.47 3.60
CA ILE A 69 7.09 -7.51 2.14
C ILE A 69 6.86 -8.94 1.64
N GLN A 70 6.36 -9.10 0.41
CA GLN A 70 6.05 -10.39 -0.20
C GLN A 70 7.24 -11.38 -0.19
N LYS A 71 8.47 -10.88 -0.38
CA LYS A 71 9.75 -11.62 -0.29
C LYS A 71 10.03 -12.21 1.11
N GLY A 72 9.35 -11.71 2.14
CA GLY A 72 9.44 -12.20 3.52
C GLY A 72 9.00 -13.65 3.67
N MET A 73 9.31 -14.24 4.82
CA MET A 73 9.03 -15.65 5.14
C MET A 73 8.15 -15.76 6.38
N ALA A 74 7.14 -16.64 6.32
CA ALA A 74 6.33 -17.01 7.47
C ALA A 74 6.83 -18.30 8.12
N CYS A 75 6.59 -18.46 9.42
CA CYS A 75 6.80 -19.70 10.18
C CYS A 75 5.48 -20.14 10.80
N CYS A 76 5.24 -21.44 10.88
CA CYS A 76 4.13 -22.03 11.65
C CYS A 76 4.71 -22.94 12.74
N ASP A 77 4.29 -22.78 13.99
CA ASP A 77 4.79 -23.55 15.15
C ASP A 77 4.45 -25.06 15.11
N LYS A 78 3.68 -25.49 14.11
CA LYS A 78 3.31 -26.88 13.81
C LYS A 78 3.70 -27.28 12.37
N GLY A 79 4.48 -26.45 11.66
CA GLY A 79 4.93 -26.67 10.29
C GLY A 79 6.41 -27.06 10.18
N ALA A 80 6.82 -27.49 8.98
CA ALA A 80 8.20 -27.88 8.66
C ALA A 80 8.81 -27.12 7.47
N LYS A 81 8.08 -26.16 6.87
CA LYS A 81 8.57 -25.27 5.81
C LYS A 81 8.21 -23.81 6.09
N PHE A 82 9.01 -22.91 5.52
CA PHE A 82 8.87 -21.46 5.63
C PHE A 82 8.47 -20.87 4.26
N PRO A 83 7.16 -20.70 3.98
CA PRO A 83 6.70 -20.17 2.70
C PRO A 83 6.94 -18.65 2.60
N LYS A 84 6.98 -18.15 1.37
CA LYS A 84 6.87 -16.70 1.13
C LYS A 84 5.43 -16.22 1.35
N PHE A 85 5.26 -14.96 1.72
CA PHE A 85 3.95 -14.30 1.66
C PHE A 85 3.49 -14.18 0.20
N LYS A 86 2.18 -14.04 -0.02
CA LYS A 86 1.63 -13.65 -1.32
C LYS A 86 0.65 -12.50 -1.14
N VAL A 87 1.00 -11.34 -1.71
CA VAL A 87 0.16 -10.14 -1.64
C VAL A 87 -0.95 -10.25 -2.69
N THR A 88 -2.15 -9.97 -2.21
CA THR A 88 -3.46 -10.07 -2.88
C THR A 88 -4.32 -8.83 -2.60
N SER A 89 -4.03 -8.11 -1.52
CA SER A 89 -4.73 -6.94 -1.04
C SER A 89 -4.58 -5.69 -1.91
N HIS A 90 -3.43 -5.53 -2.57
CA HIS A 90 -3.08 -4.41 -3.44
C HIS A 90 -1.91 -4.76 -4.40
N GLN A 91 -1.66 -3.88 -5.37
CA GLN A 91 -0.52 -3.99 -6.31
C GLN A 91 0.24 -2.65 -6.50
N LYS A 92 0.14 -1.72 -5.53
CA LYS A 92 0.59 -0.33 -5.70
C LYS A 92 1.56 0.21 -4.63
N HIS A 93 1.76 -0.49 -3.51
CA HIS A 93 2.61 -0.01 -2.41
C HIS A 93 3.77 -0.97 -2.15
N TYR A 94 4.98 -0.45 -2.28
CA TYR A 94 6.24 -1.19 -2.22
C TYR A 94 7.12 -0.59 -1.12
N TRP A 95 7.79 -1.43 -0.31
CA TRP A 95 8.74 -0.95 0.71
C TRP A 95 10.18 -1.15 0.24
N ASN A 96 10.97 -0.07 0.27
CA ASN A 96 12.40 -0.07 -0.07
C ASN A 96 12.73 -0.62 -1.47
N ASP A 97 11.86 -0.36 -2.45
CA ASP A 97 12.13 -0.55 -3.88
C ASP A 97 11.65 0.66 -4.69
N ALA A 98 12.36 0.95 -5.78
CA ALA A 98 12.06 2.00 -6.74
C ALA A 98 11.57 1.44 -8.09
N ASN A 99 11.75 0.14 -8.36
CA ASN A 99 11.44 -0.49 -9.64
C ASN A 99 10.00 -1.02 -9.73
N GLY A 100 9.30 -1.15 -8.60
CA GLY A 100 7.95 -1.71 -8.54
C GLY A 100 7.91 -3.24 -8.63
N GLU A 101 8.97 -3.93 -8.22
CA GLU A 101 9.01 -5.39 -8.28
C GLU A 101 8.03 -6.01 -7.27
N ALA A 102 7.20 -6.94 -7.74
CA ALA A 102 6.13 -7.56 -6.95
C ALA A 102 6.59 -8.23 -5.64
N ASP A 103 7.87 -8.61 -5.51
CA ASP A 103 8.41 -9.18 -4.28
C ASP A 103 8.60 -8.14 -3.14
N PHE A 104 8.60 -6.85 -3.46
CA PHE A 104 8.67 -5.74 -2.50
C PHE A 104 7.29 -5.16 -2.13
N LEU A 105 6.19 -5.71 -2.65
CA LEU A 105 4.84 -5.36 -2.23
C LEU A 105 4.68 -5.57 -0.72
N ALA A 106 4.12 -4.56 -0.04
CA ALA A 106 3.79 -4.64 1.38
C ALA A 106 2.72 -5.72 1.66
N VAL A 107 2.82 -6.40 2.80
CA VAL A 107 1.82 -7.38 3.26
C VAL A 107 0.87 -6.71 4.25
N THR A 108 -0.44 -6.89 4.06
CA THR A 108 -1.51 -6.29 4.87
C THR A 108 -2.34 -7.34 5.63
N GLU A 109 -3.18 -6.89 6.55
CA GLU A 109 -4.01 -7.75 7.41
C GLU A 109 -4.95 -8.73 6.66
N ASP A 110 -5.24 -8.46 5.39
CA ASP A 110 -6.05 -9.31 4.49
C ASP A 110 -5.22 -10.37 3.74
N ASP A 111 -3.89 -10.26 3.72
CA ASP A 111 -3.01 -11.13 2.93
C ASP A 111 -2.77 -12.46 3.64
N LEU A 112 -3.78 -13.32 3.52
CA LEU A 112 -3.86 -14.64 4.15
C LEU A 112 -3.33 -15.76 3.23
N THR A 113 -2.70 -15.42 2.10
CA THR A 113 -2.19 -16.39 1.12
C THR A 113 -0.66 -16.46 1.12
N PHE A 114 -0.13 -17.63 0.74
CA PHE A 114 1.28 -17.96 0.80
C PHE A 114 1.73 -18.62 -0.51
N ASN A 115 3.03 -18.53 -0.81
CA ASN A 115 3.65 -19.17 -1.97
C ASN A 115 4.67 -20.23 -1.48
N PRO A 116 4.50 -21.53 -1.82
CA PRO A 116 3.44 -22.13 -2.64
C PRO A 116 2.10 -22.32 -1.89
N PRO A 117 0.95 -22.20 -2.56
CA PRO A 117 -0.36 -22.20 -1.89
C PRO A 117 -0.87 -23.58 -1.46
N ALA A 118 -0.43 -24.67 -2.10
CA ALA A 118 -1.01 -26.00 -1.89
C ALA A 118 -0.60 -26.68 -0.57
N THR A 119 0.65 -26.49 -0.12
CA THR A 119 1.19 -27.05 1.13
C THR A 119 2.20 -26.09 1.78
N PRO A 120 1.79 -24.86 2.12
CA PRO A 120 2.69 -23.74 2.42
C PRO A 120 3.70 -24.06 3.53
N PHE A 121 3.25 -24.70 4.62
CA PHE A 121 4.11 -25.08 5.75
C PHE A 121 4.65 -26.52 5.71
N GLY A 122 4.53 -27.22 4.56
CA GLY A 122 5.05 -28.58 4.38
C GLY A 122 4.20 -29.63 5.08
N THR A 123 4.80 -30.38 6.02
CA THR A 123 4.10 -31.32 6.91
C THR A 123 3.51 -30.58 8.11
N CYS A 124 2.46 -31.12 8.73
CA CYS A 124 1.78 -30.52 9.86
C CYS A 124 1.74 -31.45 11.08
N GLY A 125 2.25 -30.99 12.22
CA GLY A 125 2.26 -31.75 13.47
C GLY A 125 0.86 -32.11 13.97
N VAL A 126 -0.12 -31.20 13.85
CA VAL A 126 -1.51 -31.46 14.28
C VAL A 126 -2.23 -32.46 13.36
N LYS A 127 -1.82 -32.56 12.08
CA LYS A 127 -2.26 -33.63 11.18
C LYS A 127 -1.38 -34.89 11.27
N ASN A 128 -0.70 -35.11 12.40
CA ASN A 128 0.13 -36.28 12.67
C ASN A 128 1.20 -36.54 11.59
N GLY A 129 1.83 -35.46 11.10
CA GLY A 129 2.87 -35.49 10.06
C GLY A 129 2.36 -35.40 8.62
N ASN A 130 1.06 -35.49 8.37
CA ASN A 130 0.48 -35.35 7.02
C ASN A 130 0.68 -33.92 6.44
N PRO A 131 0.52 -33.74 5.11
CA PRO A 131 0.63 -32.43 4.47
C PRO A 131 -0.25 -31.34 5.10
N CYS A 132 0.30 -30.14 5.20
CA CYS A 132 -0.36 -28.98 5.80
C CYS A 132 -1.41 -28.41 4.85
N SER A 133 -2.68 -28.78 5.04
CA SER A 133 -3.81 -28.02 4.49
C SER A 133 -4.10 -26.83 5.41
N TYR A 134 -3.33 -25.76 5.23
CA TYR A 134 -3.49 -24.50 5.96
C TYR A 134 -4.84 -23.84 5.65
N ALA A 135 -5.45 -23.22 6.66
CA ALA A 135 -6.60 -22.34 6.52
C ALA A 135 -6.58 -21.24 7.61
N PRO A 136 -6.78 -19.95 7.25
CA PRO A 136 -6.69 -18.83 8.19
C PRO A 136 -7.88 -18.77 9.16
N ALA A 137 -7.61 -18.50 10.43
CA ALA A 137 -8.61 -18.23 11.45
C ALA A 137 -8.82 -16.71 11.63
N GLY A 138 -9.44 -16.09 10.63
CA GLY A 138 -9.65 -14.64 10.55
C GLY A 138 -8.46 -13.89 9.94
N LYS A 139 -8.33 -12.60 10.28
CA LYS A 139 -7.25 -11.71 9.81
C LYS A 139 -5.98 -11.82 10.67
N TRP A 140 -4.88 -11.26 10.19
CA TRP A 140 -3.66 -11.07 10.98
C TRP A 140 -3.92 -10.20 12.22
N LYS A 141 -3.28 -10.54 13.33
CA LYS A 141 -3.28 -9.80 14.60
C LYS A 141 -1.92 -9.13 14.81
N LYS A 142 -1.87 -8.12 15.69
CA LYS A 142 -0.69 -7.24 15.87
C LYS A 142 -0.21 -6.67 14.52
N THR A 143 -1.13 -6.04 13.80
CA THR A 143 -0.84 -5.25 12.61
C THR A 143 -0.75 -3.78 12.99
N TYR A 144 0.06 -3.00 12.30
CA TYR A 144 0.38 -1.63 12.74
C TYR A 144 -0.75 -0.67 12.42
N GLU A 145 -1.40 -0.14 13.45
CA GLU A 145 -2.62 0.67 13.27
C GLU A 145 -2.37 2.12 12.85
N LYS A 146 -1.15 2.65 13.08
CA LYS A 146 -0.80 4.06 12.81
C LYS A 146 -0.66 4.35 11.30
N ILE A 147 -0.42 3.34 10.46
CA ILE A 147 -0.31 3.48 8.99
C ILE A 147 -1.38 2.60 8.34
N LYS A 148 -1.98 3.09 7.23
CA LYS A 148 -2.93 2.33 6.42
C LYS A 148 -2.50 2.34 4.96
N ILE A 149 -2.32 1.15 4.39
CA ILE A 149 -2.03 0.96 2.97
C ILE A 149 -3.35 0.65 2.27
N MET A 150 -3.84 1.58 1.44
CA MET A 150 -5.16 1.48 0.79
C MET A 150 -6.28 1.12 1.78
N GLY A 151 -6.26 1.74 2.97
CA GLY A 151 -7.21 1.51 4.07
C GLY A 151 -6.88 0.35 5.01
N LYS A 152 -5.93 -0.53 4.67
CA LYS A 152 -5.60 -1.78 5.40
C LYS A 152 -4.35 -1.61 6.25
N LYS A 153 -4.30 -2.25 7.42
CA LYS A 153 -3.13 -2.23 8.32
C LYS A 153 -1.99 -3.10 7.77
N PRO A 154 -0.75 -2.62 7.69
CA PRO A 154 0.41 -3.44 7.31
C PRO A 154 0.83 -4.41 8.43
N LEU A 155 1.45 -5.52 8.01
CA LEU A 155 2.14 -6.44 8.92
C LEU A 155 3.50 -5.89 9.34
N THR A 156 3.92 -6.30 10.53
CA THR A 156 5.26 -6.09 11.10
C THR A 156 5.80 -7.42 11.62
N GLU A 157 7.06 -7.46 12.05
CA GLU A 157 7.69 -8.69 12.59
C GLU A 157 6.95 -9.34 13.78
N ILE A 158 6.16 -8.57 14.56
CA ILE A 158 5.34 -9.11 15.66
C ILE A 158 3.93 -9.55 15.24
N SER A 159 3.57 -9.43 13.96
CA SER A 159 2.27 -9.85 13.46
C SER A 159 2.10 -11.37 13.51
N GLU A 160 0.94 -11.81 14.00
CA GLU A 160 0.62 -13.23 14.20
C GLU A 160 -0.77 -13.60 13.65
N LEU A 161 -0.86 -14.77 13.04
CA LEU A 161 -2.09 -15.33 12.46
C LEU A 161 -2.34 -16.71 13.04
N MET A 162 -3.59 -17.06 13.30
CA MET A 162 -3.96 -18.41 13.76
C MET A 162 -4.42 -19.26 12.58
N CYS A 163 -4.09 -20.55 12.60
CA CYS A 163 -4.57 -21.55 11.64
C CYS A 163 -5.75 -22.32 12.24
N THR A 164 -6.85 -22.49 11.51
CA THR A 164 -8.05 -23.21 12.01
C THR A 164 -7.80 -24.69 12.29
N VAL A 165 -6.80 -25.28 11.62
CA VAL A 165 -6.33 -26.67 11.85
C VAL A 165 -5.59 -26.83 13.18
N GLY A 166 -5.19 -25.72 13.82
CA GLY A 166 -4.32 -25.73 15.01
C GLY A 166 -2.88 -25.37 14.64
N GLY A 167 -2.49 -24.16 15.00
CA GLY A 167 -1.14 -23.62 14.82
C GLY A 167 -1.13 -22.10 14.88
N LYS A 168 -0.04 -21.54 15.38
CA LYS A 168 0.28 -20.11 15.33
C LYS A 168 1.28 -19.88 14.19
N ILE A 169 0.96 -18.94 13.33
CA ILE A 169 1.80 -18.45 12.25
C ILE A 169 2.37 -17.10 12.67
N THR A 170 3.69 -16.92 12.52
CA THR A 170 4.39 -15.66 12.78
C THR A 170 5.27 -15.28 11.59
N VAL A 171 5.69 -14.02 11.54
CA VAL A 171 6.74 -13.57 10.62
C VAL A 171 8.08 -14.17 11.07
N MET A 172 8.78 -14.84 10.16
CA MET A 172 10.15 -15.32 10.38
C MET A 172 11.19 -14.33 9.85
N LYS A 173 10.90 -13.72 8.71
CA LYS A 173 11.71 -12.67 8.09
C LYS A 173 10.78 -11.63 7.45
N HIS A 174 10.96 -10.35 7.79
CA HIS A 174 10.25 -9.23 7.18
C HIS A 174 10.53 -9.10 5.67
N GLY A 175 11.69 -9.59 5.20
CA GLY A 175 12.03 -9.73 3.78
C GLY A 175 12.75 -8.52 3.16
N GLN A 176 12.57 -7.32 3.73
CA GLN A 176 13.28 -6.13 3.30
C GLN A 176 14.81 -6.31 3.44
N GLN A 177 15.56 -5.61 2.58
CA GLN A 177 17.03 -5.55 2.67
C GLN A 177 17.46 -4.13 3.03
N SER A 178 18.23 -3.99 4.11
CA SER A 178 18.82 -2.71 4.50
C SER A 178 19.96 -2.35 3.55
N GLN A 179 19.66 -1.61 2.48
CA GLN A 179 20.70 -1.03 1.64
C GLN A 179 21.44 0.08 2.39
N ALA A 180 22.76 0.18 2.17
CA ALA A 180 23.51 1.37 2.56
C ALA A 180 22.97 2.56 1.75
N GLY A 181 22.33 3.52 2.41
CA GLY A 181 21.71 4.66 1.73
C GLY A 181 22.72 5.41 0.85
N LYS A 182 22.32 5.85 -0.34
CA LYS A 182 23.21 6.51 -1.32
C LYS A 182 24.05 7.63 -0.70
N GLY A 183 23.47 8.40 0.23
CA GLY A 183 24.17 9.45 0.98
C GLY A 183 25.32 8.96 1.87
N SER A 184 25.25 7.73 2.41
CA SER A 184 26.34 7.11 3.17
C SER A 184 27.47 6.66 2.26
N VAL A 185 27.16 6.07 1.10
CA VAL A 185 28.16 5.69 0.08
C VAL A 185 28.87 6.95 -0.47
N LYS A 186 28.10 8.00 -0.78
CA LYS A 186 28.61 9.32 -1.19
C LYS A 186 29.56 9.92 -0.14
N LYS A 187 29.31 9.73 1.16
CA LYS A 187 30.13 10.26 2.27
C LYS A 187 31.33 9.39 2.69
N ALA A 188 31.34 8.08 2.43
CA ALA A 188 32.42 7.19 2.87
C ALA A 188 33.75 7.45 2.12
N ASP A 189 34.88 7.35 2.82
CA ASP A 189 36.23 7.47 2.26
C ASP A 189 36.65 6.16 1.55
N PRO A 190 37.00 6.19 0.24
CA PRO A 190 37.41 5.00 -0.49
C PRO A 190 38.65 4.30 0.07
N LYS A 191 39.59 5.02 0.72
CA LYS A 191 40.83 4.46 1.27
C LYS A 191 40.56 3.64 2.52
N GLU A 192 39.64 4.11 3.38
CA GLU A 192 39.18 3.33 4.53
C GLU A 192 38.43 2.08 4.06
N GLN A 193 37.50 2.24 3.12
CA GLN A 193 36.74 1.11 2.57
C GLN A 193 37.63 0.07 1.88
N ARG A 194 38.64 0.50 1.11
CA ARG A 194 39.66 -0.38 0.51
C ARG A 194 40.55 -1.08 1.55
N THR A 195 40.71 -0.50 2.73
CA THR A 195 41.46 -1.12 3.84
C THR A 195 40.64 -2.22 4.52
N TYR A 196 39.33 -2.01 4.70
CA TYR A 196 38.42 -3.01 5.30
C TYR A 196 37.90 -4.06 4.30
N ASN A 197 37.78 -3.72 3.02
CA ASN A 197 37.25 -4.57 1.95
C ASN A 197 38.12 -4.48 0.68
N PRO A 198 39.36 -5.02 0.70
CA PRO A 198 40.33 -4.89 -0.40
C PRO A 198 39.97 -5.66 -1.68
N ILE A 199 38.83 -6.37 -1.72
CA ILE A 199 38.32 -7.11 -2.89
C ILE A 199 37.35 -6.24 -3.71
N MET A 200 36.73 -5.24 -3.10
CA MET A 200 35.73 -4.38 -3.74
C MET A 200 36.35 -3.01 -4.03
N ASP A 201 36.36 -2.60 -5.31
CA ASP A 201 36.74 -1.23 -5.63
C ASP A 201 35.61 -0.28 -5.21
N PHE A 202 35.91 0.57 -4.23
CA PHE A 202 34.93 1.50 -3.68
C PHE A 202 34.78 2.77 -4.53
N GLU A 203 35.71 3.07 -5.43
CA GLU A 203 35.61 4.21 -6.34
C GLU A 203 34.65 3.86 -7.49
N GLU A 204 34.84 2.70 -8.14
CA GLU A 204 33.93 2.15 -9.15
C GLU A 204 32.49 1.99 -8.63
N PHE A 205 32.32 1.38 -7.44
CA PHE A 205 31.01 1.22 -6.79
C PHE A 205 30.30 2.56 -6.48
N LYS A 206 31.08 3.60 -6.18
CA LYS A 206 30.59 4.94 -5.86
C LYS A 206 30.19 5.72 -7.12
N GLU A 207 30.86 5.48 -8.24
CA GLU A 207 30.43 5.97 -9.56
C GLU A 207 29.16 5.25 -10.04
N GLU A 208 29.07 3.92 -9.91
CA GLU A 208 27.86 3.14 -10.23
C GLU A 208 26.59 3.66 -9.53
N ILE A 209 26.68 3.99 -8.24
CA ILE A 209 25.55 4.47 -7.44
C ILE A 209 25.14 5.91 -7.79
N ASN A 210 26.07 6.70 -8.33
CA ASN A 210 25.81 8.05 -8.84
C ASN A 210 25.23 8.02 -10.27
N GLY A 211 25.76 7.18 -11.17
CA GLY A 211 25.31 7.07 -12.56
C GLY A 211 23.83 6.71 -12.67
N LYS A 212 23.34 5.84 -11.78
CA LYS A 212 21.92 5.43 -11.64
C LYS A 212 20.99 6.53 -11.11
N GLU A 213 21.42 7.79 -11.07
CA GLU A 213 20.56 8.97 -10.88
C GLU A 213 20.35 9.75 -12.20
N GLY A 214 21.06 9.41 -13.28
CA GLY A 214 20.98 10.10 -14.58
C GLY A 214 20.00 9.51 -15.61
N GLU A 215 19.47 8.31 -15.40
CA GLU A 215 18.63 7.59 -16.37
C GLU A 215 17.14 7.49 -15.96
N ALA A 216 16.73 8.22 -14.92
CA ALA A 216 15.40 8.14 -14.32
C ALA A 216 14.57 9.42 -14.56
N TRP A 217 14.24 9.70 -15.84
CA TRP A 217 13.39 10.81 -16.29
C TRP A 217 12.20 10.29 -17.10
#